data_AF-A0A436RNA4-F1
#
_entry.id   AF-A0A436RNA4-F1
#
_cell.length_a   1.000
_cell.length_b   1.000
_cell.length_c   1.000
_cell.angle_alpha   90.00
_cell.angle_beta   90.00
_cell.angle_gamma   90.00
#
_symmetry.space_group_name_H-M   'P 1'
#
loop_
_entity.id
_entity.type
_entity.pdbx_description
1 polymer ?
#
loop_
_entity_poly.entity_id
_entity_poly.type
_entity_poly.pdbx_seq_one_letter_code
_entity_poly.pdbx_strand_id
1 'polypeptide(L)'
;MGKEIGSLTAASTLTGAELLHVIQAGNSRQTTVGALPAWKVAASWAFSTNVGNVDFTGLAGYNELMAVVRGITTSASGTLVLQVSTDNGSTFRSTSGDYVTIGATGAETNSIAAAGFNTGNLTSARSGYVWIPQAGLNGVVKPIHNFAAGVAAMFVQSTSPINALRIVNTAGGNLTAGSAWVLGR
;
A
#
# COMPACT_ATOMS: atom_id res chain seq x y z
N MET A 1 -2.94 -33.87 24.11
CA MET A 1 -3.45 -34.87 23.15
C MET A 1 -3.80 -34.15 21.87
N GLY A 2 -3.16 -34.48 20.76
CA GLY A 2 -3.45 -33.90 19.44
C GLY A 2 -4.77 -34.45 18.90
N LYS A 3 -5.60 -33.59 18.31
CA LYS A 3 -6.87 -33.97 17.69
C LYS A 3 -6.59 -34.44 16.27
N GLU A 4 -6.80 -35.73 15.99
CA GLU A 4 -6.74 -36.25 14.62
C GLU A 4 -8.02 -35.88 13.85
N ILE A 5 -7.87 -35.38 12.63
CA ILE A 5 -8.98 -35.03 11.75
C ILE A 5 -9.04 -36.07 10.63
N GLY A 6 -10.03 -36.97 10.70
CA GLY A 6 -10.18 -38.12 9.79
C GLY A 6 -10.68 -37.81 8.37
N SER A 7 -10.95 -36.55 8.03
CA SER A 7 -11.31 -36.14 6.66
C SER A 7 -11.03 -34.66 6.40
N LEU A 8 -10.60 -34.33 5.17
CA LEU A 8 -10.21 -32.97 4.74
C LEU A 8 -11.33 -31.91 4.89
N THR A 9 -12.58 -32.35 5.09
CA THR A 9 -13.78 -31.51 5.18
C THR A 9 -13.87 -30.70 6.47
N ALA A 10 -13.03 -30.94 7.48
CA ALA A 10 -12.99 -30.14 8.71
C ALA A 10 -12.04 -28.93 8.66
N ALA A 11 -11.38 -28.68 7.53
CA ALA A 11 -10.47 -27.53 7.36
C ALA A 11 -11.16 -26.16 7.48
N SER A 12 -12.48 -26.10 7.37
CA SER A 12 -13.28 -24.87 7.57
C SER A 12 -13.42 -24.44 9.04
N THR A 13 -12.95 -25.25 9.99
CA THR A 13 -13.01 -24.95 11.45
C THR A 13 -11.68 -24.48 12.04
N LEU A 14 -10.61 -24.46 11.26
CA LEU A 14 -9.30 -23.98 11.69
C LEU A 14 -9.29 -22.45 11.72
N THR A 15 -9.17 -21.88 12.90
CA THR A 15 -9.13 -20.43 13.11
C THR A 15 -7.78 -20.05 13.73
N GLY A 16 -7.03 -19.14 13.10
CA GLY A 16 -5.73 -18.66 13.60
C GLY A 16 -4.51 -19.45 13.15
N ALA A 17 -3.38 -19.21 13.83
CA ALA A 17 -2.06 -19.77 13.54
C ALA A 17 -1.89 -21.20 14.07
N GLU A 18 -2.87 -22.08 13.80
CA GLU A 18 -2.78 -23.47 14.22
C GLU A 18 -1.85 -24.26 13.29
N LEU A 19 -1.03 -25.13 13.89
CA LEU A 19 -0.21 -26.09 13.18
C LEU A 19 -1.12 -27.19 12.62
N LEU A 20 -1.25 -27.23 11.30
CA LEU A 20 -1.91 -28.33 10.60
C LEU A 20 -0.89 -29.45 10.38
N HIS A 21 -1.16 -30.60 11.00
CA HIS A 21 -0.43 -31.83 10.71
C HIS A 21 -1.26 -32.65 9.72
N VAL A 22 -0.83 -32.68 8.45
CA VAL A 22 -1.45 -33.51 7.42
C VAL A 22 -0.72 -34.84 7.35
N ILE A 23 -1.43 -35.94 7.54
CA ILE A 23 -0.94 -37.30 7.31
C ILE A 23 -1.69 -37.88 6.12
N GLN A 24 -1.00 -38.19 5.03
CA GLN A 24 -1.59 -38.81 3.84
C GLN A 24 -0.68 -39.94 3.34
N ALA A 25 -1.21 -41.16 3.27
CA ALA A 25 -0.51 -42.35 2.78
C ALA A 25 0.87 -42.59 3.45
N GLY A 26 0.96 -42.37 4.77
CA GLY A 26 2.20 -42.54 5.54
C GLY A 26 3.16 -41.34 5.49
N ASN A 27 2.89 -40.32 4.67
CA ASN A 27 3.66 -39.08 4.66
C ASN A 27 3.05 -38.06 5.62
N SER A 28 3.91 -37.46 6.44
CA SER A 28 3.56 -36.41 7.39
C SER A 28 4.10 -35.06 6.90
N ARG A 29 3.21 -34.07 6.74
CA ARG A 29 3.59 -32.67 6.49
C ARG A 29 2.98 -31.78 7.56
N GLN A 30 3.83 -31.05 8.26
CA GLN A 30 3.40 -29.93 9.10
C GLN A 30 3.36 -28.67 8.25
N THR A 31 2.25 -27.95 8.28
CA THR A 31 2.11 -26.63 7.66
C THR A 31 1.37 -25.73 8.62
N THR A 32 1.76 -24.47 8.71
CA THR A 32 0.93 -23.45 9.37
C THR A 32 -0.15 -23.03 8.39
N VAL A 33 -1.41 -22.95 8.86
CA VAL A 33 -2.42 -22.15 8.15
C VAL A 33 -2.05 -20.70 8.43
N GLY A 34 -1.31 -20.08 7.50
CA GLY A 34 -0.92 -18.69 7.62
C GLY A 34 -2.14 -17.79 7.47
N ALA A 35 -2.82 -17.48 8.57
CA ALA A 35 -3.72 -16.33 8.59
C ALA A 35 -2.87 -15.10 8.26
N LEU A 36 -3.15 -14.44 7.12
CA LEU A 36 -2.53 -13.16 6.83
C LEU A 36 -2.83 -12.23 8.02
N PRO A 37 -1.84 -11.49 8.55
CA PRO A 37 -2.09 -10.58 9.65
C PRO A 37 -3.22 -9.63 9.27
N ALA A 38 -4.12 -9.36 10.22
CA ALA A 38 -5.18 -8.40 10.00
C ALA A 38 -4.56 -7.02 9.72
N TRP A 39 -5.19 -6.25 8.82
CA TRP A 39 -4.81 -4.86 8.62
C TRP A 39 -4.94 -4.09 9.93
N LYS A 40 -3.88 -3.38 10.31
CA LYS A 40 -3.89 -2.45 11.44
C LYS A 40 -3.52 -1.05 10.99
N VAL A 41 -4.05 -0.04 11.67
CA VAL A 41 -3.61 1.35 11.46
C VAL A 41 -2.15 1.45 11.92
N ALA A 42 -1.25 1.70 10.98
CA ALA A 42 0.15 1.97 11.22
C ALA A 42 0.36 3.44 11.61
N ALA A 43 -0.34 4.34 10.92
CA ALA A 43 -0.31 5.77 11.18
C ALA A 43 -1.58 6.46 10.67
N SER A 44 -1.85 7.66 11.16
CA SER A 44 -2.97 8.48 10.73
C SER A 44 -2.65 9.96 10.80
N TRP A 45 -3.40 10.73 10.03
CA TRP A 45 -3.37 12.19 10.03
C TRP A 45 -4.80 12.71 9.90
N ALA A 46 -5.11 13.74 10.67
CA ALA A 46 -6.34 14.50 10.54
C ALA A 46 -5.98 15.98 10.41
N PHE A 47 -6.68 16.66 9.50
CA PHE A 47 -6.50 18.08 9.30
C PHE A 47 -6.74 18.87 10.59
N SER A 48 -5.76 19.70 10.94
CA SER A 48 -5.83 20.69 12.02
C SER A 48 -5.29 22.05 11.58
N THR A 49 -4.39 22.04 10.60
CA THR A 49 -3.85 23.23 9.94
C THR A 49 -3.43 22.87 8.51
N ASN A 50 -3.24 23.89 7.70
CA ASN A 50 -2.77 23.75 6.32
C ASN A 50 -1.35 23.18 6.30
N VAL A 51 -1.15 22.11 5.53
CA VAL A 51 0.16 21.47 5.35
C VAL A 51 0.44 21.23 3.87
N GLY A 52 1.67 21.39 3.42
CA GLY A 52 2.02 21.12 2.01
C GLY A 52 1.99 19.63 1.65
N ASN A 53 2.19 18.76 2.63
CA ASN A 53 2.20 17.31 2.50
C ASN A 53 1.96 16.64 3.86
N VAL A 54 1.71 15.34 3.83
CA VAL A 54 1.62 14.49 5.02
C VAL A 54 2.56 13.31 4.83
N ASP A 55 3.50 13.16 5.75
CA ASP A 55 4.50 12.11 5.73
C ASP A 55 4.21 11.07 6.82
N PHE A 56 4.28 9.81 6.45
CA PHE A 56 4.18 8.65 7.33
C PHE A 56 5.49 7.89 7.27
N THR A 57 6.26 7.90 8.35
CA THR A 57 7.55 7.20 8.46
C THR A 57 7.43 5.98 9.38
N GLY A 58 8.49 5.17 9.49
CA GLY A 58 8.54 4.02 10.39
C GLY A 58 7.77 2.80 9.91
N LEU A 59 7.63 2.61 8.59
CA LEU A 59 6.80 1.56 8.01
C LEU A 59 7.55 0.26 7.65
N ALA A 60 8.85 0.16 7.95
CA ALA A 60 9.70 -0.97 7.56
C ALA A 60 9.27 -2.34 8.14
N GLY A 61 8.36 -2.37 9.11
CA GLY A 61 7.84 -3.60 9.73
C GLY A 61 6.63 -4.22 9.03
N TYR A 62 6.18 -3.65 7.91
CA TYR A 62 4.98 -4.09 7.20
C TYR A 62 5.33 -4.66 5.83
N ASN A 63 4.75 -5.80 5.49
CA ASN A 63 4.93 -6.42 4.18
C ASN A 63 3.95 -5.86 3.15
N GLU A 64 2.76 -5.46 3.62
CA GLU A 64 1.77 -4.76 2.81
C GLU A 64 1.43 -3.41 3.41
N LEU A 65 1.25 -2.41 2.56
CA LEU A 65 0.82 -1.07 2.97
C LEU A 65 -0.40 -0.65 2.17
N MET A 66 -1.35 0.02 2.83
CA MET A 66 -2.49 0.65 2.17
C MET A 66 -2.65 2.08 2.70
N ALA A 67 -2.51 3.06 1.83
CA ALA A 67 -2.81 4.45 2.13
C ALA A 67 -4.27 4.73 1.78
N VAL A 68 -5.02 5.34 2.68
CA VAL A 68 -6.41 5.72 2.51
C VAL A 68 -6.55 7.21 2.78
N VAL A 69 -7.21 7.93 1.87
CA VAL A 69 -7.53 9.35 2.04
C VAL A 69 -9.03 9.56 1.99
N ARG A 70 -9.53 10.46 2.85
CA ARG A 70 -10.95 10.80 2.94
C ARG A 70 -11.11 12.32 2.97
N GLY A 71 -11.82 12.85 1.98
CA GLY A 71 -12.22 14.25 1.92
C GLY A 71 -11.07 15.26 1.88
N ILE A 72 -9.91 14.88 1.32
CA ILE A 72 -8.75 15.77 1.22
C ILE A 72 -9.06 16.88 0.23
N THR A 73 -9.00 18.13 0.70
CA THR A 73 -9.17 19.34 -0.13
C THR A 73 -7.81 19.98 -0.34
N THR A 74 -7.55 20.55 -1.52
CA THR A 74 -6.26 21.18 -1.85
C THR A 74 -6.44 22.63 -2.26
N SER A 75 -5.47 23.48 -1.90
CA SER A 75 -5.52 24.92 -2.22
C SER A 75 -5.13 25.24 -3.67
N ALA A 76 -4.56 24.27 -4.39
CA ALA A 76 -4.18 24.40 -5.79
C ALA A 76 -4.76 23.24 -6.60
N SER A 77 -5.05 23.51 -7.88
CA SER A 77 -5.57 22.51 -8.82
C SER A 77 -4.45 21.58 -9.24
N GLY A 78 -4.51 20.34 -8.75
CA GLY A 78 -3.54 19.29 -9.04
C GLY A 78 -4.10 17.94 -8.66
N THR A 79 -3.30 16.90 -8.82
CA THR A 79 -3.69 15.54 -8.46
C THR A 79 -3.15 15.22 -7.08
N LEU A 80 -3.96 14.60 -6.21
CA LEU A 80 -3.49 14.07 -4.95
C LEU A 80 -2.79 12.73 -5.22
N VAL A 81 -1.52 12.63 -4.88
CA VAL A 81 -0.69 11.46 -5.19
C VAL A 81 -0.01 10.90 -3.95
N LEU A 82 0.33 9.62 -4.03
CA LEU A 82 1.23 8.95 -3.11
C LEU A 82 2.66 8.99 -3.68
N GLN A 83 3.62 9.33 -2.83
CA GLN A 83 5.05 9.14 -3.05
C GLN A 83 5.59 8.15 -2.02
N VAL A 84 6.65 7.43 -2.35
CA VAL A 84 7.25 6.42 -1.49
C VAL A 84 8.69 6.78 -1.16
N SER A 85 9.18 6.26 -0.05
CA SER A 85 10.56 6.37 0.39
C SER A 85 11.05 5.01 0.87
N THR A 86 12.33 4.75 0.62
CA THR A 86 13.08 3.57 1.10
C THR A 86 14.11 3.95 2.16
N ASP A 87 14.20 5.23 2.53
CA ASP A 87 15.14 5.83 3.48
C ASP A 87 14.42 6.54 4.64
N ASN A 88 13.28 6.01 5.04
CA ASN A 88 12.47 6.42 6.18
C ASN A 88 12.05 7.91 6.13
N GLY A 89 11.76 8.41 4.94
CA GLY A 89 11.25 9.76 4.69
C GLY A 89 12.35 10.81 4.45
N SER A 90 13.62 10.41 4.39
CA SER A 90 14.69 11.34 4.01
C SER A 90 14.54 11.81 2.56
N THR A 91 14.17 10.90 1.65
CA THR A 91 13.92 11.19 0.25
C THR A 91 12.64 10.53 -0.22
N PHE A 92 11.68 11.34 -0.67
CA PHE A 92 10.48 10.84 -1.35
C PHE A 92 10.69 10.88 -2.85
N ARG A 93 10.38 9.77 -3.50
CA ARG A 93 10.58 9.58 -4.94
C ARG A 93 9.49 10.34 -5.70
N SER A 94 9.92 11.19 -6.63
CA SER A 94 9.06 12.19 -7.27
C SER A 94 9.55 12.63 -8.66
N THR A 95 10.44 11.87 -9.29
CA THR A 95 11.06 12.21 -10.58
C THR A 95 10.67 11.18 -11.65
N SER A 96 10.72 11.59 -12.92
CA SER A 96 10.38 10.70 -14.04
C SER A 96 11.33 9.51 -14.07
N GLY A 97 10.77 8.31 -14.14
CA GLY A 97 11.52 7.05 -14.07
C GLY A 97 11.60 6.48 -12.64
N ASP A 98 11.13 7.20 -11.62
CA ASP A 98 10.98 6.60 -10.30
C ASP A 98 9.88 5.53 -10.28
N TYR A 99 8.84 5.79 -11.09
CA TYR A 99 7.66 4.96 -11.25
C TYR A 99 7.41 4.65 -12.71
N VAL A 100 6.75 3.53 -12.96
CA VAL A 100 6.24 3.14 -14.27
C VAL A 100 4.75 2.87 -14.15
N THR A 101 3.96 3.48 -15.02
CA THR A 101 2.54 3.17 -15.18
C THR A 101 2.35 2.26 -16.39
N ILE A 102 1.47 1.26 -16.25
CA ILE A 102 1.07 0.37 -17.34
C ILE A 102 -0.28 0.87 -17.85
N GLY A 103 -0.29 1.39 -19.08
CA GLY A 103 -1.52 1.88 -19.72
C GLY A 103 -2.47 0.75 -20.12
N ALA A 104 -3.67 1.11 -20.58
CA ALA A 104 -4.71 0.15 -20.97
C ALA A 104 -4.29 -0.82 -22.10
N THR A 105 -3.30 -0.46 -22.91
CA THR A 105 -2.72 -1.30 -23.97
C THR A 105 -1.54 -2.16 -23.50
N GLY A 106 -1.17 -2.08 -22.21
CA GLY A 106 -0.01 -2.76 -21.64
C GLY A 106 1.32 -2.01 -21.82
N ALA A 107 1.31 -0.82 -22.44
CA ALA A 107 2.52 -0.03 -22.62
C ALA A 107 2.97 0.63 -21.30
N GLU A 108 4.27 0.51 -21.00
CA GLU A 108 4.90 1.17 -19.87
C GLU A 108 5.20 2.65 -20.17
N THR A 109 4.98 3.52 -19.19
CA THR A 109 5.32 4.94 -19.29
C THR A 109 5.90 5.41 -17.97
N ASN A 110 7.00 6.15 -18.04
CA ASN A 110 7.63 6.75 -16.86
C ASN A 110 6.69 7.77 -16.21
N SER A 111 6.61 7.72 -14.88
CA SER A 111 5.78 8.58 -14.06
C SER A 111 6.59 9.18 -12.92
N ILE A 112 6.17 10.35 -12.46
CA ILE A 112 6.74 11.07 -11.32
C ILE A 112 6.09 10.69 -9.98
N ALA A 113 5.04 9.86 -9.98
CA ALA A 113 4.32 9.48 -8.76
C ALA A 113 3.84 8.04 -8.77
N ALA A 114 3.74 7.46 -7.57
CA ALA A 114 3.38 6.07 -7.32
C ALA A 114 1.95 5.75 -7.77
N ALA A 115 1.02 6.63 -7.43
CA ALA A 115 -0.39 6.53 -7.82
C ALA A 115 -1.14 7.80 -7.42
N GLY A 116 -2.08 8.23 -8.26
CA GLY A 116 -3.11 9.20 -7.87
C GLY A 116 -4.21 8.54 -7.05
N PHE A 117 -4.65 9.19 -5.96
CA PHE A 117 -5.85 8.79 -5.22
C PHE A 117 -7.15 9.08 -6.00
N ASN A 118 -7.05 9.93 -7.03
CA ASN A 118 -8.13 10.32 -7.93
C ASN A 118 -7.58 10.56 -9.35
N THR A 119 -8.47 10.65 -10.32
CA THR A 119 -8.14 11.18 -11.66
C THR A 119 -8.49 12.67 -11.74
N GLY A 120 -7.63 13.46 -12.37
CA GLY A 120 -7.87 14.88 -12.67
C GLY A 120 -7.32 15.89 -11.66
N ASN A 121 -7.01 17.09 -12.18
CA ASN A 121 -6.48 18.23 -11.42
C ASN A 121 -7.62 19.07 -10.86
N LEU A 122 -7.80 19.04 -9.54
CA LEU A 122 -8.98 19.58 -8.86
C LEU A 122 -8.58 20.14 -7.49
N THR A 123 -9.31 21.14 -7.00
CA THR A 123 -9.19 21.67 -5.62
C THR A 123 -10.23 21.08 -4.67
N SER A 124 -11.33 20.55 -5.21
CA SER A 124 -12.42 20.00 -4.41
C SER A 124 -12.04 18.68 -3.72
N ALA A 125 -12.72 18.38 -2.61
CA ALA A 125 -12.44 17.23 -1.76
C ALA A 125 -12.36 15.90 -2.53
N ARG A 126 -11.30 15.11 -2.31
CA ARG A 126 -11.12 13.77 -2.90
C ARG A 126 -10.89 12.71 -1.85
N SER A 127 -11.35 11.51 -2.18
CA SER A 127 -11.15 10.30 -1.37
C SER A 127 -10.67 9.18 -2.27
N GLY A 128 -9.94 8.23 -1.71
CA GLY A 128 -9.40 7.11 -2.46
C GLY A 128 -8.47 6.26 -1.60
N TYR A 129 -7.92 5.23 -2.20
CA TYR A 129 -6.89 4.42 -1.58
C TYR A 129 -5.85 3.96 -2.59
N VAL A 130 -4.67 3.65 -2.09
CA VAL A 130 -3.55 3.05 -2.82
C VAL A 130 -3.05 1.87 -1.99
N TRP A 131 -2.86 0.72 -2.63
CA TRP A 131 -2.41 -0.51 -1.99
C TRP A 131 -1.10 -0.98 -2.61
N ILE A 132 -0.14 -1.34 -1.76
CA ILE A 132 1.20 -1.82 -2.11
C ILE A 132 1.36 -3.21 -1.48
N PRO A 133 1.03 -4.29 -2.20
CA PRO A 133 0.94 -5.64 -1.63
C PRO A 133 2.29 -6.30 -1.32
N GLN A 134 3.41 -5.67 -1.65
CA GLN A 134 4.76 -6.21 -1.41
C GLN A 134 5.74 -5.13 -0.95
N ALA A 135 5.24 -4.14 -0.22
CA ALA A 135 6.01 -3.00 0.27
C ALA A 135 7.28 -3.42 1.04
N GLY A 136 7.19 -4.47 1.87
CA GLY A 136 8.29 -4.95 2.71
C GLY A 136 9.26 -5.93 2.04
N LEU A 137 8.94 -6.44 0.84
CA LEU A 137 9.79 -7.42 0.18
C LEU A 137 11.10 -6.76 -0.31
N ASN A 138 12.22 -7.47 -0.35
CA ASN A 138 13.48 -6.94 -0.90
C ASN A 138 13.81 -7.64 -2.22
N GLY A 139 14.54 -6.96 -3.12
CA GLY A 139 15.04 -7.56 -4.37
C GLY A 139 14.05 -7.61 -5.54
N VAL A 140 12.83 -7.06 -5.39
CA VAL A 140 11.83 -6.99 -6.47
C VAL A 140 11.23 -5.60 -6.60
N VAL A 141 10.75 -5.27 -7.81
CA VAL A 141 9.92 -4.09 -8.10
C VAL A 141 8.64 -4.12 -7.25
N LYS A 142 8.15 -2.96 -6.82
CA LYS A 142 6.93 -2.88 -5.99
C LYS A 142 5.71 -2.59 -6.85
N PRO A 143 4.76 -3.53 -7.02
CA PRO A 143 3.48 -3.20 -7.63
C PRO A 143 2.71 -2.24 -6.72
N ILE A 144 2.00 -1.29 -7.34
CA ILE A 144 1.17 -0.30 -6.69
C ILE A 144 -0.20 -0.33 -7.37
N HIS A 145 -1.23 -0.63 -6.59
CA HIS A 145 -2.61 -0.68 -7.03
C HIS A 145 -3.32 0.60 -6.59
N ASN A 146 -4.06 1.22 -7.50
CA ASN A 146 -4.87 2.41 -7.24
C ASN A 146 -6.33 2.16 -7.61
N PHE A 147 -7.23 2.97 -7.03
CA PHE A 147 -8.66 2.93 -7.33
C PHE A 147 -9.01 3.60 -8.67
N ALA A 148 -8.16 4.51 -9.16
CA ALA A 148 -8.36 5.20 -10.43
C ALA A 148 -8.24 4.20 -11.60
N ALA A 149 -9.35 3.96 -12.31
CA ALA A 149 -9.50 2.92 -13.31
C ALA A 149 -8.36 2.86 -14.35
N GLY A 150 -7.77 1.67 -14.51
CA GLY A 150 -7.02 1.27 -15.71
C GLY A 150 -5.52 1.56 -15.72
N VAL A 151 -4.91 2.01 -14.63
CA VAL A 151 -3.47 2.30 -14.58
C VAL A 151 -2.82 1.59 -13.40
N ALA A 152 -2.29 0.38 -13.63
CA ALA A 152 -1.38 -0.23 -12.67
C ALA A 152 -0.08 0.58 -12.63
N ALA A 153 0.52 0.74 -11.46
CA ALA A 153 1.79 1.41 -11.32
C ALA A 153 2.81 0.51 -10.62
N MET A 154 4.07 0.80 -10.83
CA MET A 154 5.20 0.10 -10.22
C MET A 154 6.22 1.12 -9.73
N PHE A 155 6.77 0.89 -8.55
CA PHE A 155 7.95 1.59 -8.09
C PHE A 155 9.19 0.82 -8.53
N VAL A 156 9.95 1.41 -9.45
CA VAL A 156 11.05 0.76 -10.17
C VAL A 156 12.42 1.30 -9.80
N GLN A 157 12.49 2.47 -9.17
CA GLN A 157 13.75 3.11 -8.79
C GLN A 157 14.59 2.27 -7.82
N SER A 158 13.95 1.49 -6.97
CA SER A 158 14.60 0.66 -5.97
C SER A 158 13.81 -0.61 -5.72
N THR A 159 14.55 -1.68 -5.39
CA THR A 159 13.99 -2.97 -4.96
C THR A 159 13.94 -3.12 -3.44
N SER A 160 14.45 -2.13 -2.70
CA SER A 160 14.44 -2.11 -1.24
C SER A 160 13.02 -1.96 -0.67
N PRO A 161 12.80 -2.36 0.59
CA PRO A 161 11.53 -2.16 1.27
C PRO A 161 11.12 -0.68 1.31
N ILE A 162 9.84 -0.41 1.04
CA ILE A 162 9.23 0.90 1.26
C ILE A 162 8.98 1.05 2.76
N ASN A 163 9.50 2.11 3.35
CA ASN A 163 9.44 2.36 4.80
C ASN A 163 8.89 3.75 5.17
N ALA A 164 8.54 4.56 4.17
CA ALA A 164 7.78 5.78 4.38
C ALA A 164 6.91 6.12 3.17
N LEU A 165 5.81 6.82 3.43
CA LEU A 165 4.82 7.25 2.45
C LEU A 165 4.56 8.76 2.60
N ARG A 166 4.39 9.46 1.49
CA ARG A 166 4.02 10.88 1.46
C ARG A 166 2.76 11.09 0.63
N ILE A 167 1.84 11.87 1.17
CA ILE A 167 0.65 12.35 0.46
C ILE A 167 0.86 13.82 0.12
N VAL A 168 0.75 14.15 -1.17
CA VAL A 168 1.04 15.49 -1.67
C VAL A 168 0.18 15.82 -2.90
N ASN A 169 -0.02 17.11 -3.16
CA ASN A 169 -0.62 17.60 -4.40
C ASN A 169 0.47 17.87 -5.46
N THR A 170 0.30 17.37 -6.67
CA THR A 170 1.31 17.50 -7.74
C THR A 170 1.57 18.93 -8.22
N ALA A 171 0.60 19.84 -8.07
CA ALA A 171 0.75 21.24 -8.43
C ALA A 171 1.32 22.09 -7.28
N GLY A 172 1.64 21.46 -6.14
CA GLY A 172 1.96 22.15 -4.89
C GLY A 172 0.69 22.65 -4.18
N GLY A 173 0.88 23.58 -3.24
CA GLY A 173 -0.19 24.08 -2.40
C GLY A 173 -0.47 23.21 -1.17
N ASN A 174 -1.38 23.69 -0.33
CA ASN A 174 -1.69 23.07 0.95
C ASN A 174 -2.84 22.07 0.82
N LEU A 175 -2.77 21.02 1.64
CA LEU A 175 -3.91 20.20 2.04
C LEU A 175 -4.67 20.98 3.12
N THR A 176 -5.92 21.31 2.85
CA THR A 176 -6.71 22.26 3.65
C THR A 176 -7.91 21.64 4.36
N ALA A 177 -8.13 20.33 4.20
CA ALA A 177 -9.15 19.58 4.93
C ALA A 177 -8.89 18.07 4.83
N GLY A 178 -9.65 17.29 5.59
CA GLY A 178 -9.77 15.84 5.44
C GLY A 178 -8.89 15.03 6.38
N SER A 179 -8.70 13.76 6.04
CA SER A 179 -7.96 12.81 6.86
C SER A 179 -7.31 11.71 6.01
N ALA A 180 -6.24 11.12 6.55
CA ALA A 180 -5.51 10.05 5.92
C ALA A 180 -5.10 8.97 6.94
N TRP A 181 -5.03 7.73 6.48
CA TRP A 181 -4.58 6.58 7.26
C TRP A 181 -3.61 5.76 6.42
N VAL A 182 -2.61 5.19 7.09
CA VAL A 182 -1.81 4.10 6.56
C VAL A 182 -2.18 2.86 7.34
N LEU A 183 -2.65 1.84 6.64
CA LEU A 183 -2.83 0.50 7.15
C LEU A 183 -1.61 -0.34 6.76
N GLY A 184 -1.22 -1.26 7.63
CA GLY A 184 -0.16 -2.21 7.33
C GLY A 184 -0.43 -3.59 7.91
N ARG A 185 0.14 -4.61 7.27
CA ARG A 185 0.18 -5.99 7.76
C ARG A 185 1.45 -6.74 7.34
#